data_AF-A0A1F6NLT4-F1
#
_entry.id   AF-A0A1F6NLT4-F1
#
_cell.length_a   1.000
_cell.length_b   1.000
_cell.length_c   1.000
_cell.angle_alpha   90.00
_cell.angle_beta   90.00
_cell.angle_gamma   90.00
#
_symmetry.space_group_name_H-M   'P 1'
#
loop_
_entity.id
_entity.type
_entity.pdbx_description
1 polymer ?
#
loop_
_entity_poly.entity_id
_entity_poly.type
_entity_poly.pdbx_seq_one_letter_code
_entity_poly.pdbx_strand_id
1 'polypeptide(L)'
;MSFTKSIKKLILEAQKQMSHSFDPLHDLRHVERVVDNTKNISKNIKLSQKERDALELAAWWHDASRALSNKPSMIWMALFDDNLSAFALLFYAIRHRVVSSVALKAFGMLMCNGMITGKFMTKIFARKRTRLLLNLLKDADMMDIMNINRFYEASQLAQMSKANLRKFRTLIWFNLHTKILQMKTIEARIYIEEIMKDFIAWFSEAEIYLWHAENFGEEWMEKTMARLKSNLNNIIELNSISYAMTN
;
A
#
# COMPACT_ATOMS: atom_id res chain seq x y z
N MET A 1 13.25 0.62 -17.14
CA MET A 1 13.08 -0.83 -17.37
C MET A 1 12.29 -1.04 -18.66
N SER A 2 12.76 -1.90 -19.57
CA SER A 2 12.03 -2.22 -20.81
C SER A 2 11.20 -3.49 -20.60
N PHE A 3 9.92 -3.34 -20.29
CA PHE A 3 8.97 -4.44 -20.33
C PHE A 3 8.94 -5.12 -21.70
N THR A 4 8.71 -6.42 -21.72
CA THR A 4 8.26 -7.09 -22.95
C THR A 4 6.96 -6.41 -23.42
N LYS A 5 6.79 -6.24 -24.74
CA LYS A 5 5.58 -5.62 -25.33
C LYS A 5 4.27 -6.25 -24.83
N SER A 6 4.32 -7.49 -24.34
CA SER A 6 3.18 -8.24 -23.84
C SER A 6 2.75 -7.84 -22.41
N ILE A 7 3.69 -7.67 -21.46
CA ILE A 7 3.35 -7.27 -20.07
C ILE A 7 2.77 -5.86 -20.00
N LYS A 8 3.24 -4.95 -20.87
CA LYS A 8 2.68 -3.59 -20.99
C LYS A 8 1.18 -3.61 -21.24
N LYS A 9 0.65 -4.58 -22.00
CA LYS A 9 -0.80 -4.69 -22.25
C LYS A 9 -1.58 -4.96 -20.97
N LEU A 10 -1.05 -5.79 -20.07
CA LEU A 10 -1.71 -6.10 -18.79
C LEU A 10 -1.64 -4.93 -17.82
N ILE A 11 -0.58 -4.12 -17.87
CA ILE A 11 -0.48 -2.88 -17.08
C ILE A 11 -1.49 -1.85 -17.59
N LEU A 12 -1.57 -1.64 -18.91
CA LEU A 12 -2.56 -0.72 -19.50
C LEU A 12 -3.99 -1.11 -19.15
N GLU A 13 -4.29 -2.41 -19.12
CA GLU A 13 -5.60 -2.88 -18.71
C GLU A 13 -5.87 -2.61 -17.23
N ALA A 14 -4.90 -2.85 -16.33
CA ALA A 14 -5.04 -2.50 -14.92
C ALA A 14 -5.32 -1.00 -14.71
N GLN A 15 -4.56 -0.14 -15.41
CA GLN A 15 -4.75 1.31 -15.38
C GLN A 15 -6.16 1.69 -15.82
N LYS A 16 -6.65 1.07 -16.90
CA LYS A 16 -8.02 1.28 -17.38
C LYS A 16 -9.06 0.80 -16.38
N GLN A 17 -8.86 -0.31 -15.68
CA GLN A 17 -9.81 -0.72 -14.64
C GLN A 17 -9.80 0.31 -13.50
N MET A 18 -8.63 0.65 -12.97
CA MET A 18 -8.48 1.58 -11.85
C MET A 18 -8.95 3.01 -12.15
N SER A 19 -8.92 3.45 -13.41
CA SER A 19 -9.46 4.77 -13.79
C SER A 19 -10.97 4.91 -13.57
N HIS A 20 -11.68 3.80 -13.37
CA HIS A 20 -13.11 3.80 -13.04
C HIS A 20 -13.38 3.61 -11.54
N SER A 21 -12.33 3.56 -10.70
CA SER A 21 -12.49 3.48 -9.25
C SER A 21 -13.11 4.76 -8.70
N PHE A 22 -14.22 4.63 -7.96
CA PHE A 22 -14.87 5.73 -7.26
C PHE A 22 -14.38 5.86 -5.80
N ASP A 23 -13.44 5.01 -5.37
CA ASP A 23 -12.85 5.07 -4.03
C ASP A 23 -11.65 6.05 -4.03
N PRO A 24 -11.77 7.24 -3.43
CA PRO A 24 -10.70 8.23 -3.42
C PRO A 24 -9.46 7.78 -2.64
N LEU A 25 -9.57 6.71 -1.84
CA LEU A 25 -8.47 6.13 -1.08
C LEU A 25 -7.74 5.02 -1.83
N HIS A 26 -8.36 4.46 -2.88
CA HIS A 26 -7.85 3.33 -3.67
C HIS A 26 -8.08 3.62 -5.16
N ASP A 27 -7.70 4.83 -5.58
CA ASP A 27 -7.79 5.31 -6.96
C ASP A 27 -6.53 4.92 -7.76
N LEU A 28 -6.50 5.29 -9.04
CA LEU A 28 -5.34 5.05 -9.90
C LEU A 28 -4.05 5.65 -9.32
N ARG A 29 -4.14 6.82 -8.66
CA ARG A 29 -2.99 7.51 -8.08
C ARG A 29 -2.41 6.74 -6.90
N HIS A 30 -3.23 6.09 -6.09
CA HIS A 30 -2.77 5.15 -5.07
C HIS A 30 -1.92 4.03 -5.70
N VAL A 31 -2.45 3.34 -6.70
CA VAL A 31 -1.75 2.23 -7.37
C VAL A 31 -0.43 2.68 -8.00
N GLU A 32 -0.39 3.86 -8.62
CA GLU A 32 0.84 4.46 -9.14
C GLU A 32 1.91 4.64 -8.06
N ARG A 33 1.52 5.18 -6.89
CA ARG A 33 2.44 5.35 -5.75
C ARG A 33 2.91 4.01 -5.19
N VAL A 34 2.04 3.00 -5.10
CA VAL A 34 2.44 1.64 -4.69
C VAL A 34 3.46 1.06 -5.66
N VAL A 35 3.26 1.22 -6.97
CA VAL A 35 4.22 0.78 -7.99
C VAL A 35 5.58 1.46 -7.81
N ASP A 36 5.60 2.77 -7.57
CA ASP A 36 6.84 3.52 -7.35
C ASP A 36 7.53 3.15 -6.04
N ASN A 37 6.78 2.99 -4.95
CA ASN A 37 7.29 2.48 -3.68
C ASN A 37 7.94 1.11 -3.88
N THR A 38 7.27 0.21 -4.62
CA THR A 38 7.75 -1.14 -4.91
C THR A 38 9.07 -1.12 -5.70
N LYS A 39 9.19 -0.22 -6.68
CA LYS A 39 10.45 0.01 -7.41
C LYS A 39 11.53 0.51 -6.47
N ASN A 40 11.22 1.46 -5.60
CA ASN A 40 12.19 2.06 -4.69
C ASN A 40 12.75 1.06 -3.66
N ILE A 41 11.88 0.35 -2.94
CA ILE A 41 12.31 -0.59 -1.90
C ILE A 41 12.98 -1.85 -2.47
N SER A 42 12.71 -2.20 -3.74
CA SER A 42 13.33 -3.36 -4.37
C SER A 42 14.67 -3.09 -5.05
N LYS A 43 15.12 -1.82 -5.15
CA LYS A 43 16.39 -1.45 -5.83
C LYS A 43 17.58 -2.22 -5.28
N ASN A 44 17.72 -2.25 -3.95
CA ASN A 44 18.87 -2.83 -3.26
C ASN A 44 18.73 -4.34 -3.00
N ILE A 45 17.61 -4.94 -3.40
CA ILE A 45 17.34 -6.35 -3.21
C ILE A 45 17.73 -7.13 -4.47
N LYS A 46 18.46 -8.23 -4.31
CA LYS A 46 18.87 -9.11 -5.42
C LYS A 46 17.68 -9.90 -5.98
N LEU A 47 16.90 -9.24 -6.83
CA LEU A 47 15.78 -9.80 -7.59
C LEU A 47 16.16 -9.98 -9.07
N SER A 48 15.74 -11.09 -9.66
CA SER A 48 15.81 -11.28 -11.12
C SER A 48 14.86 -10.33 -11.85
N GLN A 49 15.11 -10.03 -13.13
CA GLN A 49 14.22 -9.15 -13.91
C GLN A 49 12.77 -9.67 -13.94
N LYS A 50 12.58 -10.99 -14.06
CA LYS A 50 11.25 -11.62 -14.02
C LYS A 50 10.53 -11.39 -12.70
N GLU A 51 11.26 -11.33 -11.58
CA GLU A 51 10.68 -11.05 -10.26
C GLU A 51 10.32 -9.59 -10.11
N ARG A 52 11.15 -8.67 -10.63
CA ARG A 52 10.84 -7.23 -10.65
C ARG A 52 9.61 -6.93 -11.52
N ASP A 53 9.55 -7.51 -12.71
CA ASP A 53 8.39 -7.34 -13.61
C ASP A 53 7.11 -7.93 -13.00
N ALA A 54 7.21 -9.07 -12.32
CA ALA A 54 6.05 -9.70 -11.67
C ALA A 54 5.58 -8.89 -10.46
N LEU A 55 6.53 -8.32 -9.70
CA LEU A 55 6.26 -7.47 -8.55
C LEU A 55 5.59 -6.16 -8.98
N GLU A 56 6.07 -5.50 -10.03
CA GLU A 56 5.41 -4.33 -10.60
C GLU A 56 4.02 -4.66 -11.18
N LEU A 57 3.89 -5.80 -11.89
CA LEU A 57 2.59 -6.23 -12.40
C LEU A 57 1.59 -6.52 -11.28
N ALA A 58 2.02 -7.15 -10.18
CA ALA A 58 1.15 -7.37 -9.04
C ALA A 58 0.75 -6.07 -8.35
N ALA A 59 1.67 -5.10 -8.20
CA ALA A 59 1.36 -3.78 -7.68
C ALA A 59 0.28 -3.08 -8.51
N TRP A 60 0.34 -3.16 -9.85
CA TRP A 60 -0.71 -2.61 -10.72
C TRP A 60 -2.08 -3.26 -10.52
N TRP A 61 -2.12 -4.55 -10.22
CA TRP A 61 -3.37 -5.32 -10.16
C TRP A 61 -3.95 -5.48 -8.76
N HIS A 62 -3.22 -5.16 -7.68
CA HIS A 62 -3.62 -5.54 -6.32
C HIS A 62 -5.02 -5.04 -5.91
N ASP A 63 -5.38 -3.82 -6.32
CA ASP A 63 -6.68 -3.20 -6.03
C ASP A 63 -7.68 -3.25 -7.21
N ALA A 64 -7.36 -3.95 -8.30
CA ALA A 64 -8.20 -3.98 -9.50
C ALA A 64 -9.63 -4.50 -9.25
N SER A 65 -9.83 -5.39 -8.28
CA SER A 65 -11.15 -5.87 -7.84
C SER A 65 -12.06 -4.76 -7.31
N ARG A 66 -11.51 -3.69 -6.73
CA ARG A 66 -12.29 -2.58 -6.19
C ARG A 66 -12.96 -1.77 -7.27
N ALA A 67 -12.29 -1.59 -8.40
CA ALA A 67 -12.86 -0.94 -9.57
C ALA A 67 -13.91 -1.80 -10.30
N LEU A 68 -13.88 -3.13 -10.11
CA LEU A 68 -14.81 -4.06 -10.73
C LEU A 68 -16.14 -4.19 -9.98
N SER A 69 -16.24 -3.71 -8.73
CA SER A 69 -17.42 -3.90 -7.88
C SER A 69 -18.13 -2.58 -7.57
N ASN A 70 -19.27 -2.33 -8.23
CA ASN A 70 -20.08 -1.12 -8.00
C ASN A 70 -20.81 -1.07 -6.64
N LYS A 71 -20.85 -2.19 -5.88
CA LYS A 71 -21.45 -2.28 -4.54
C LYS A 71 -20.79 -3.40 -3.72
N PRO A 72 -19.64 -3.17 -3.11
CA PRO A 72 -19.01 -4.21 -2.32
C PRO A 72 -19.64 -4.28 -0.92
N SER A 73 -19.89 -5.48 -0.42
CA SER A 73 -20.06 -5.65 1.02
C SER A 73 -18.69 -5.54 1.69
N MET A 74 -18.57 -4.78 2.79
CA MET A 74 -17.30 -4.62 3.52
C MET A 74 -16.70 -5.98 3.95
N ILE A 75 -17.55 -6.97 4.23
CA ILE A 75 -17.15 -8.31 4.67
C ILE A 75 -16.62 -9.14 3.47
N TRP A 76 -17.27 -9.06 2.31
CA TRP A 76 -16.83 -9.78 1.11
C TRP A 76 -15.54 -9.20 0.54
N MET A 77 -15.35 -7.87 0.58
CA MET A 77 -14.07 -7.25 0.21
C MET A 77 -12.93 -7.75 1.10
N ALA A 78 -13.07 -7.66 2.43
CA ALA A 78 -12.00 -8.07 3.34
C ALA A 78 -11.53 -9.54 3.17
N LEU A 79 -12.37 -10.41 2.57
CA LEU A 79 -12.10 -11.84 2.38
C LEU A 79 -11.56 -12.20 0.98
N PHE A 80 -11.96 -11.48 -0.06
CA PHE A 80 -11.75 -11.89 -1.46
C PHE A 80 -11.14 -10.84 -2.38
N ASP A 81 -10.92 -9.60 -1.93
CA ASP A 81 -10.43 -8.50 -2.79
C ASP A 81 -9.17 -8.90 -3.59
N ASP A 82 -8.13 -9.31 -2.89
CA ASP A 82 -6.85 -9.72 -3.51
C ASP A 82 -6.95 -10.95 -4.44
N ASN A 83 -7.86 -11.89 -4.13
CA ASN A 83 -8.07 -13.07 -4.97
C ASN A 83 -8.83 -12.71 -6.25
N LEU A 84 -9.81 -11.80 -6.14
CA LEU A 84 -10.55 -11.28 -7.30
C LEU A 84 -9.60 -10.52 -8.22
N SER A 85 -8.73 -9.69 -7.67
CA SER A 85 -7.63 -9.04 -8.41
C SER A 85 -6.73 -10.06 -9.12
N ALA A 86 -6.37 -11.16 -8.45
CA ALA A 86 -5.59 -12.24 -9.05
C ALA A 86 -6.36 -12.90 -10.23
N PHE A 87 -7.62 -13.28 -10.03
CA PHE A 87 -8.41 -13.90 -11.09
C PHE A 87 -8.68 -12.96 -12.27
N ALA A 88 -8.88 -11.66 -12.00
CA ALA A 88 -8.99 -10.65 -13.05
C ALA A 88 -7.70 -10.58 -13.88
N LEU A 89 -6.53 -10.51 -13.23
CA LEU A 89 -5.24 -10.56 -13.93
C LEU A 89 -5.13 -11.82 -14.81
N LEU A 90 -5.50 -12.99 -14.29
CA LEU A 90 -5.44 -14.24 -15.05
C LEU A 90 -6.40 -14.22 -16.25
N PHE A 91 -7.62 -13.73 -16.07
CA PHE A 91 -8.61 -13.58 -17.14
C PHE A 91 -8.07 -12.70 -18.27
N TYR A 92 -7.53 -11.52 -17.94
CA TYR A 92 -6.97 -10.62 -18.95
C TYR A 92 -5.68 -11.15 -19.58
N ALA A 93 -4.85 -11.89 -18.83
CA ALA A 93 -3.70 -12.60 -19.38
C ALA A 93 -4.13 -13.64 -20.43
N ILE A 94 -5.21 -14.39 -20.19
CA ILE A 94 -5.76 -15.35 -21.17
C ILE A 94 -6.37 -14.59 -22.36
N ARG A 95 -7.22 -13.59 -22.11
CA ARG A 95 -7.90 -12.79 -23.15
C ARG A 95 -6.92 -12.15 -24.12
N HIS A 96 -5.81 -11.62 -23.63
CA HIS A 96 -4.78 -10.99 -24.46
C HIS A 96 -3.71 -11.96 -24.97
N ARG A 97 -3.81 -13.26 -24.64
CA ARG A 97 -2.82 -14.31 -24.97
C ARG A 97 -1.41 -13.98 -24.43
N VAL A 98 -1.35 -13.46 -23.19
CA VAL A 98 -0.13 -13.06 -22.45
C VAL A 98 0.10 -13.92 -21.20
N VAL A 99 -0.29 -15.19 -21.23
CA VAL A 99 0.01 -16.12 -20.14
C VAL A 99 1.52 -16.41 -20.12
N SER A 100 2.23 -15.76 -19.20
CA SER A 100 3.69 -15.81 -19.10
C SER A 100 4.14 -16.13 -17.68
N SER A 101 5.42 -16.50 -17.49
CA SER A 101 5.96 -16.75 -16.15
C SER A 101 5.87 -15.52 -15.24
N VAL A 102 5.90 -14.30 -15.80
CA VAL A 102 5.72 -13.05 -15.07
C VAL A 102 4.27 -12.92 -14.59
N ALA A 103 3.29 -13.10 -15.49
CA ALA A 103 1.88 -13.04 -15.15
C ALA A 103 1.47 -14.10 -14.12
N LEU A 104 1.96 -15.34 -14.25
CA LEU A 104 1.68 -16.41 -13.29
C LEU A 104 2.31 -16.16 -11.91
N LYS A 105 3.51 -15.55 -11.89
CA LYS A 105 4.16 -15.17 -10.63
C LYS A 105 3.40 -14.01 -9.95
N ALA A 106 2.96 -13.02 -10.72
CA ALA A 106 2.12 -11.93 -10.23
C ALA A 106 0.79 -12.45 -9.66
N PHE A 107 0.11 -13.33 -10.41
CA PHE A 107 -1.08 -14.05 -9.95
C PHE A 107 -0.85 -14.76 -8.62
N GLY A 108 0.24 -15.54 -8.51
CA GLY A 108 0.56 -16.27 -7.29
C GLY A 108 0.80 -15.37 -6.07
N MET A 109 1.35 -14.16 -6.26
CA MET A 109 1.53 -13.19 -5.17
C MET A 109 0.20 -12.60 -4.72
N LEU A 110 -0.66 -12.21 -5.68
CA LEU A 110 -2.00 -11.67 -5.38
C LEU A 110 -2.87 -12.69 -4.63
N MET A 111 -2.85 -13.96 -5.07
CA MET A 111 -3.52 -15.06 -4.35
C MET A 111 -3.01 -15.25 -2.91
N CYS A 112 -1.79 -14.82 -2.61
CA CYS A 112 -1.20 -14.89 -1.27
C CYS A 112 -1.38 -13.58 -0.46
N ASN A 113 -1.91 -12.51 -1.06
CA ASN A 113 -1.98 -11.18 -0.44
C ASN A 113 -3.11 -11.09 0.61
N GLY A 114 -4.24 -11.75 0.34
CA GLY A 114 -5.46 -11.70 1.17
C GLY A 114 -5.28 -11.99 2.67
N MET A 115 -6.13 -11.36 3.48
CA MET A 115 -6.08 -11.44 4.95
C MET A 115 -6.33 -12.83 5.53
N ILE A 116 -7.29 -13.58 4.98
CA ILE A 116 -7.70 -14.91 5.50
C ILE A 116 -7.29 -16.01 4.53
N THR A 117 -7.83 -15.98 3.32
CA THR A 117 -7.50 -16.92 2.24
C THR A 117 -6.03 -16.82 1.84
N GLY A 118 -5.47 -15.61 1.77
CA GLY A 118 -4.05 -15.40 1.48
C GLY A 118 -3.10 -15.96 2.54
N LYS A 119 -3.47 -16.01 3.83
CA LYS A 119 -2.65 -16.70 4.86
C LYS A 119 -2.57 -18.20 4.61
N PHE A 120 -3.69 -18.82 4.26
CA PHE A 120 -3.74 -20.24 3.90
C PHE A 120 -2.93 -20.51 2.63
N MET A 121 -3.14 -19.71 1.58
CA MET A 121 -2.38 -19.82 0.33
C MET A 121 -0.88 -19.58 0.53
N THR A 122 -0.50 -18.61 1.36
CA THR A 122 0.91 -18.34 1.70
C THR A 122 1.56 -19.54 2.40
N LYS A 123 0.83 -20.21 3.31
CA LYS A 123 1.33 -21.38 4.03
C LYS A 123 1.61 -22.55 3.07
N ILE A 124 0.74 -22.74 2.08
CA ILE A 124 0.81 -23.89 1.15
C ILE A 124 1.73 -23.61 -0.04
N PHE A 125 1.64 -22.43 -0.65
CA PHE A 125 2.23 -22.16 -1.97
C PHE A 125 3.41 -21.18 -1.94
N ALA A 126 3.55 -20.33 -0.91
CA ALA A 126 4.60 -19.32 -0.91
C ALA A 126 5.93 -19.88 -0.41
N ARG A 127 6.86 -20.11 -1.35
CA ARG A 127 8.29 -20.39 -1.07
C ARG A 127 9.01 -19.12 -0.57
N LYS A 128 10.23 -19.27 -0.05
CA LYS A 128 11.06 -18.15 0.50
C LYS A 128 11.10 -16.93 -0.44
N ARG A 129 11.35 -17.15 -1.73
CA ARG A 129 11.36 -16.08 -2.75
C ARG A 129 10.00 -15.40 -2.93
N THR A 130 8.91 -16.17 -3.00
CA THR A 130 7.55 -15.59 -3.10
C THR A 130 7.18 -14.81 -1.86
N ARG A 131 7.55 -15.28 -0.66
CA ARG A 131 7.33 -14.55 0.60
C ARG A 131 8.06 -13.20 0.62
N LEU A 132 9.29 -13.15 0.10
CA LEU A 132 10.02 -11.89 -0.04
C LEU A 132 9.27 -10.91 -0.94
N LEU A 133 8.84 -11.33 -2.13
CA LEU A 133 8.11 -10.47 -3.06
C LEU A 133 6.75 -10.02 -2.49
N LEU A 134 6.05 -10.93 -1.81
CA LEU A 134 4.81 -10.62 -1.11
C LEU A 134 5.01 -9.60 0.00
N ASN A 135 6.10 -9.73 0.77
CA ASN A 135 6.43 -8.76 1.81
C ASN A 135 6.77 -7.39 1.21
N LEU A 136 7.49 -7.34 0.09
CA LEU A 136 7.76 -6.10 -0.62
C LEU A 136 6.47 -5.45 -1.13
N LEU A 137 5.56 -6.22 -1.73
CA LEU A 137 4.27 -5.70 -2.18
C LEU A 137 3.46 -5.12 -1.02
N LYS A 138 3.39 -5.86 0.10
CA LYS A 138 2.67 -5.41 1.31
C LYS A 138 3.31 -4.17 1.92
N ASP A 139 4.63 -4.10 1.99
CA ASP A 139 5.34 -2.94 2.51
C ASP A 139 5.12 -1.71 1.61
N ALA A 140 5.16 -1.89 0.28
CA ALA A 140 4.97 -0.79 -0.67
C ALA A 140 3.56 -0.19 -0.63
N ASP A 141 2.53 -1.03 -0.51
CA ASP A 141 1.14 -0.62 -0.29
C ASP A 141 1.02 0.15 1.04
N MET A 142 1.60 -0.41 2.09
CA MET A 142 1.59 0.17 3.42
C MET A 142 2.26 1.55 3.52
N MET A 143 3.33 1.77 2.77
CA MET A 143 4.01 3.06 2.71
C MET A 143 3.10 4.18 2.21
N ASP A 144 2.09 3.88 1.38
CA ASP A 144 1.16 4.90 0.88
C ASP A 144 0.18 5.41 1.94
N ILE A 145 0.02 4.68 3.04
CA ILE A 145 -0.95 5.01 4.09
C ILE A 145 -0.59 6.29 4.83
N MET A 146 0.70 6.65 4.87
CA MET A 146 1.22 7.88 5.47
C MET A 146 1.54 8.97 4.44
N ASN A 147 0.96 8.88 3.23
CA ASN A 147 1.22 9.86 2.18
C ASN A 147 0.60 11.22 2.52
N ILE A 148 1.44 12.26 2.63
CA ILE A 148 1.02 13.62 2.99
C ILE A 148 -0.03 14.19 2.03
N ASN A 149 0.16 14.04 0.71
CA ASN A 149 -0.78 14.56 -0.28
C ASN A 149 -2.18 13.94 -0.13
N ARG A 150 -2.24 12.64 0.19
CA ARG A 150 -3.49 11.94 0.45
C ARG A 150 -4.20 12.47 1.70
N PHE A 151 -3.46 12.79 2.76
CA PHE A 151 -4.02 13.44 3.94
C PHE A 151 -4.46 14.88 3.66
N TYR A 152 -3.71 15.61 2.86
CA TYR A 152 -4.08 16.95 2.42
C TYR A 152 -5.39 16.94 1.60
N GLU A 153 -5.51 16.07 0.59
CA GLU A 153 -6.76 15.94 -0.19
C GLU A 153 -7.94 15.52 0.70
N ALA A 154 -7.72 14.57 1.62
CA ALA A 154 -8.76 14.13 2.54
C ALA A 154 -9.16 15.22 3.56
N SER A 155 -8.25 16.11 3.95
CA SER A 155 -8.60 17.25 4.82
C SER A 155 -9.48 18.27 4.09
N GLN A 156 -9.29 18.49 2.78
CA GLN A 156 -10.19 19.34 1.99
C GLN A 156 -11.61 18.77 1.95
N LEU A 157 -11.75 17.45 1.77
CA LEU A 157 -13.06 16.79 1.83
C LEU A 157 -13.68 16.82 3.23
N ALA A 158 -12.85 16.78 4.28
CA ALA A 158 -13.26 16.86 5.67
C ALA A 158 -13.98 18.18 5.98
N GLN A 159 -13.53 19.29 5.37
CA GLN A 159 -14.12 20.62 5.54
C GLN A 159 -15.55 20.74 4.98
N MET A 160 -15.94 19.85 4.05
CA MET A 160 -17.26 19.93 3.41
C MET A 160 -18.43 19.51 4.31
N SER A 161 -18.20 18.69 5.35
CA SER A 161 -19.26 18.30 6.29
C SER A 161 -18.73 17.70 7.59
N LYS A 162 -19.51 17.83 8.68
CA LYS A 162 -19.22 17.17 9.97
C LYS A 162 -19.07 15.65 9.84
N ALA A 163 -19.80 15.02 8.92
CA ALA A 163 -19.70 13.58 8.66
C ALA A 163 -18.33 13.23 8.06
N ASN A 164 -17.86 14.01 7.07
CA ASN A 164 -16.53 13.81 6.49
C ASN A 164 -15.42 14.14 7.49
N LEU A 165 -15.60 15.16 8.32
CA LEU A 165 -14.67 15.49 9.40
C LEU A 165 -14.46 14.32 10.38
N ARG A 166 -15.54 13.63 10.75
CA ARG A 166 -15.45 12.40 11.57
C ARG A 166 -14.72 11.28 10.84
N LYS A 167 -15.01 11.05 9.55
CA LYS A 167 -14.31 10.05 8.74
C LYS A 167 -12.82 10.33 8.64
N PHE A 168 -12.43 11.59 8.46
CA PHE A 168 -11.04 12.01 8.41
C PHE A 168 -10.32 11.78 9.74
N ARG A 169 -10.94 12.14 10.86
CA ARG A 169 -10.41 11.81 12.21
C ARG A 169 -10.23 10.31 12.40
N THR A 170 -11.20 9.51 11.96
CA THR A 170 -11.11 8.04 12.03
C THR A 170 -9.99 7.49 11.14
N LEU A 171 -9.78 8.06 9.95
CA LEU A 171 -8.68 7.69 9.04
C LEU A 171 -7.32 7.93 9.70
N ILE A 172 -7.10 9.12 10.27
CA ILE A 172 -5.86 9.43 11.02
C ILE A 172 -5.67 8.42 12.16
N TRP A 173 -6.71 8.22 12.98
CA TRP A 173 -6.62 7.29 14.10
C TRP A 173 -6.27 5.87 13.63
N PHE A 174 -6.96 5.37 12.59
CA PHE A 174 -6.75 4.04 12.04
C PHE A 174 -5.30 3.88 11.53
N ASN A 175 -4.79 4.85 10.78
CA ASN A 175 -3.43 4.80 10.21
C ASN A 175 -2.34 4.80 11.31
N LEU A 176 -2.59 5.48 12.43
CA LEU A 176 -1.63 5.56 13.55
C LEU A 176 -1.69 4.39 14.54
N HIS A 177 -2.81 3.66 14.59
CA HIS A 177 -3.06 2.63 15.63
C HIS A 177 -3.08 1.20 15.09
N THR A 178 -2.98 1.03 13.78
CA THR A 178 -2.91 -0.30 13.18
C THR A 178 -1.47 -0.81 13.14
N LYS A 179 -1.28 -2.14 13.27
CA LYS A 179 0.01 -2.82 13.03
C LYS A 179 0.54 -2.67 11.60
N ILE A 180 -0.23 -2.00 10.78
CA ILE A 180 0.06 -1.52 9.43
C ILE A 180 1.44 -0.87 9.37
N LEU A 181 1.86 -0.04 10.33
CA LEU A 181 3.21 0.57 10.30
C LEU A 181 4.40 -0.42 10.53
N GLN A 182 4.15 -1.72 10.73
CA GLN A 182 5.20 -2.72 10.88
C GLN A 182 5.70 -3.24 9.52
N MET A 183 6.66 -2.54 8.92
CA MET A 183 7.29 -2.98 7.68
C MET A 183 8.04 -4.30 7.87
N LYS A 184 7.93 -5.20 6.88
CA LYS A 184 8.49 -6.55 6.91
C LYS A 184 9.91 -6.63 6.40
N THR A 185 10.33 -5.68 5.58
CA THR A 185 11.68 -5.58 5.01
C THR A 185 12.46 -4.44 5.66
N ILE A 186 13.79 -4.59 5.71
CA ILE A 186 14.68 -3.54 6.25
C ILE A 186 14.60 -2.31 5.35
N GLU A 187 14.62 -2.54 4.03
CA GLU A 187 14.54 -1.49 3.01
C GLU A 187 13.29 -0.63 3.21
N ALA A 188 12.12 -1.24 3.38
CA ALA A 188 10.90 -0.48 3.64
C ALA A 188 10.91 0.22 5.01
N ARG A 189 11.53 -0.37 6.05
CA ARG A 189 11.67 0.32 7.35
C ARG A 189 12.50 1.59 7.26
N ILE A 190 13.54 1.61 6.44
CA ILE A 190 14.34 2.82 6.23
C ILE A 190 13.50 3.90 5.54
N TYR A 191 12.75 3.53 4.49
CA TYR A 191 11.90 4.50 3.80
C TYR A 191 10.74 5.02 4.65
N ILE A 192 10.06 4.16 5.42
CA ILE A 192 8.95 4.61 6.28
C ILE A 192 9.43 5.52 7.40
N GLU A 193 10.68 5.37 7.87
CA GLU A 193 11.29 6.27 8.85
C GLU A 193 11.31 7.71 8.31
N GLU A 194 11.78 7.90 7.08
CA GLU A 194 11.81 9.21 6.43
C GLU A 194 10.40 9.75 6.18
N ILE A 195 9.48 8.91 5.67
CA ILE A 195 8.07 9.31 5.48
C ILE A 195 7.44 9.76 6.81
N MET A 196 7.74 9.08 7.92
CA MET A 196 7.24 9.46 9.23
C MET A 196 7.83 10.77 9.74
N LYS A 197 9.11 11.06 9.46
CA LYS A 197 9.73 12.36 9.78
C LYS A 197 9.04 13.49 9.01
N ASP A 198 8.86 13.32 7.71
CA ASP A 198 8.19 14.29 6.85
C ASP A 198 6.74 14.51 7.30
N PHE A 199 6.02 13.43 7.65
CA PHE A 199 4.64 13.51 8.12
C PHE A 199 4.52 14.26 9.45
N ILE A 200 5.44 14.02 10.39
CA ILE A 200 5.52 14.75 11.66
C ILE A 200 5.81 16.23 11.42
N ALA A 201 6.73 16.54 10.51
CA ALA A 201 7.06 17.92 10.16
C ALA A 201 5.84 18.64 9.59
N TRP A 202 5.15 18.02 8.62
CA TRP A 202 3.91 18.54 8.03
C TRP A 202 2.81 18.76 9.07
N PHE A 203 2.57 17.79 9.97
CA PHE A 203 1.59 17.96 11.07
C PHE A 203 1.97 19.07 12.07
N SER A 204 3.24 19.47 12.11
CA SER A 204 3.75 20.53 12.98
C SER A 204 3.75 21.90 12.31
N GLU A 205 3.46 22.00 11.02
CA GLU A 205 3.29 23.28 10.33
C GLU A 205 2.14 24.05 11.00
N ALA A 206 2.35 25.35 11.25
CA ALA A 206 1.44 26.14 12.08
C ALA A 206 -0.02 26.10 11.57
N GLU A 207 -0.22 26.24 10.26
CA GLU A 207 -1.55 26.19 9.65
C GLU A 207 -2.22 24.82 9.83
N ILE A 208 -1.46 23.74 9.58
CA ILE A 208 -1.96 22.36 9.71
C ILE A 208 -2.28 22.04 11.16
N TYR A 209 -1.39 22.39 12.07
CA TYR A 209 -1.57 22.19 13.50
C TYR A 209 -2.82 22.90 14.00
N LEU A 210 -2.94 24.21 13.73
CA LEU A 210 -4.05 25.03 14.19
C LEU A 210 -5.38 24.51 13.65
N TRP A 211 -5.45 24.17 12.35
CA TRP A 211 -6.66 23.61 11.77
C TRP A 211 -7.09 22.32 12.48
N HIS A 212 -6.15 21.42 12.80
CA HIS A 212 -6.46 20.19 13.53
C HIS A 212 -6.86 20.45 14.98
N ALA A 213 -6.18 21.37 15.67
CA ALA A 213 -6.49 21.74 17.05
C ALA A 213 -7.89 22.39 17.16
N GLU A 214 -8.25 23.29 16.23
CA GLU A 214 -9.57 23.92 16.18
C GLU A 214 -10.70 22.90 15.93
N ASN A 215 -10.47 21.91 15.06
CA ASN A 215 -11.50 20.95 14.67
C ASN A 215 -11.61 19.74 15.61
N PHE A 216 -10.52 19.33 16.27
CA PHE A 216 -10.45 18.10 17.06
C PHE A 216 -10.07 18.31 18.53
N GLY A 217 -9.60 19.50 18.91
CA GLY A 217 -9.14 19.87 20.23
C GLY A 217 -7.63 19.71 20.41
N GLU A 218 -7.02 20.61 21.19
CA GLU A 218 -5.59 20.59 21.55
C GLU A 218 -5.15 19.24 22.13
N GLU A 219 -5.91 18.70 23.07
CA GLU A 219 -5.63 17.40 23.69
C GLU A 219 -5.55 16.26 22.65
N TRP A 220 -6.39 16.31 21.61
CA TRP A 220 -6.35 15.32 20.53
C TRP A 220 -5.08 15.48 19.70
N MET A 221 -4.68 16.72 19.42
CA MET A 221 -3.49 17.03 18.63
C MET A 221 -2.21 16.60 19.36
N GLU A 222 -2.09 16.91 20.65
CA GLU A 222 -0.98 16.47 21.50
C GLU A 222 -0.85 14.94 21.54
N LYS A 223 -1.97 14.23 21.77
CA LYS A 223 -1.99 12.76 21.77
C LYS A 223 -1.58 12.17 20.42
N THR A 224 -2.04 12.78 19.33
CA THR A 224 -1.71 12.37 17.96
C THR A 224 -0.21 12.54 17.68
N MET A 225 0.35 13.69 18.05
CA MET A 225 1.79 13.96 17.90
C MET A 225 2.66 13.05 18.77
N ALA A 226 2.26 12.81 20.02
CA ALA A 226 2.95 11.87 20.90
C ALA A 226 2.97 10.46 20.31
N ARG A 227 1.84 10.01 19.73
CA ARG A 227 1.74 8.71 19.06
C ARG A 227 2.63 8.61 17.83
N LEU A 228 2.64 9.64 16.98
CA LEU A 228 3.52 9.72 15.82
C LEU A 228 5.00 9.62 16.22
N LYS A 229 5.43 10.39 17.20
CA LYS A 229 6.81 10.36 17.73
C LYS A 229 7.17 9.00 18.32
N SER A 230 6.26 8.39 19.09
CA SER A 230 6.46 7.03 19.62
C SER A 230 6.62 5.99 18.52
N ASN A 231 5.78 6.05 17.48
CA ASN A 231 5.89 5.16 16.32
C ASN A 231 7.22 5.35 15.58
N LEU A 232 7.67 6.60 15.38
CA LEU A 232 8.97 6.89 14.76
C LEU A 232 10.13 6.31 15.58
N ASN A 233 10.12 6.53 16.90
CA ASN A 233 11.17 6.02 17.79
C ASN A 233 11.27 4.48 17.74
N ASN A 234 10.13 3.79 17.70
CA ASN A 234 10.11 2.33 17.56
C ASN A 234 10.74 1.87 16.23
N ILE A 235 10.53 2.62 15.14
CA ILE A 235 11.12 2.30 13.83
C ILE A 235 12.64 2.51 13.87
N ILE A 236 13.11 3.63 14.43
CA ILE A 236 14.53 3.94 14.60
C ILE A 236 15.24 2.86 15.45
N GLU A 237 14.63 2.43 16.54
CA GLU A 237 15.17 1.38 17.41
C GLU A 237 15.33 0.05 16.65
N LEU A 238 14.28 -0.37 15.91
CA LEU A 238 14.31 -1.58 15.09
C LEU A 238 15.37 -1.51 13.98
N ASN A 239 15.54 -0.34 13.36
CA ASN A 239 16.57 -0.10 12.35
C ASN A 239 17.97 -0.21 12.97
N SER A 240 18.19 0.41 14.12
CA SER A 240 19.47 0.36 14.85
C SER A 240 19.88 -1.07 15.21
N ILE A 241 18.94 -1.89 15.70
CA ILE A 241 19.18 -3.32 15.98
C ILE A 241 19.56 -4.08 14.70
N SER A 242 18.86 -3.80 13.59
CA SER A 242 19.12 -4.47 12.31
C SER A 242 20.52 -4.16 11.76
N TYR A 243 20.97 -2.91 11.90
CA TYR A 243 22.33 -2.51 11.52
C TYR A 243 23.41 -3.11 12.43
N ALA A 244 23.14 -3.21 13.73
CA ALA A 244 24.08 -3.83 14.67
C ALA A 244 24.26 -5.35 14.44
N MET A 245 23.27 -6.03 13.86
CA MET A 245 23.34 -7.47 13.53
C MET A 245 23.94 -7.78 12.15
N THR A 246 24.16 -6.77 11.32
CA THR A 246 24.68 -6.93 9.94
C THR A 246 26.15 -6.51 9.80
N ASN A 247 26.71 -5.84 10.82
CA ASN A 247 28.14 -5.56 11.01
C ASN A 247 28.76 -6.58 11.98
#